data_AF-A0A562MMI3-F1
#
_entry.id   AF-A0A562MMI3-F1
#
_cell.length_a   1.000
_cell.length_b   1.000
_cell.length_c   1.000
_cell.angle_alpha   90.00
_cell.angle_beta   90.00
_cell.angle_gamma   90.00
#
_symmetry.space_group_name_H-M   'P 1'
#
loop_
_entity.id
_entity.type
_entity.pdbx_description
1 polymer ?
#
loop_
_entity_poly.entity_id
_entity_poly.type
_entity_poly.pdbx_seq_one_letter_code
_entity_poly.pdbx_strand_id
1 'polypeptide(L)'
;MSNLTTDNPVALQTLMDETIFGNGFDFQADLSTHPLQEENSAHAQAAVVQASSEMKDTSYVAVGLGAEKAAVAIESGRDGDTVNHLEVLGGEFIYQGNKDQGILFILRYEQYPYFSPAALGAFEKTIGALKLTKETVAVLNLANPHNPNDFKRIMQFFQPTKIILLGVEPASLKLPFIEHNSYMKGRIATVFNTFSFEEMFVDVNKKKLFWNEFKTFIVS
;
A
#
# COMPACT_ATOMS: atom_id res chain seq x y z
N MET A 1 -33.04 30.79 -9.53
CA MET A 1 -31.77 30.97 -8.81
C MET A 1 -32.05 30.60 -7.36
N SER A 2 -31.90 29.32 -7.02
CA SER A 2 -32.12 28.82 -5.67
C SER A 2 -30.76 28.68 -5.00
N ASN A 3 -30.57 29.47 -3.95
CA ASN A 3 -29.39 29.43 -3.10
C ASN A 3 -29.54 28.22 -2.17
N LEU A 4 -28.62 27.26 -2.27
CA LEU A 4 -28.53 26.16 -1.31
C LEU A 4 -27.98 26.72 0.02
N THR A 5 -28.84 26.92 0.99
CA THR A 5 -28.45 27.03 2.41
C THR A 5 -28.48 25.61 2.98
N THR A 6 -27.32 25.06 3.33
CA THR A 6 -27.22 23.78 4.05
C THR A 6 -26.71 24.07 5.46
N ASP A 7 -27.55 23.80 6.47
CA ASP A 7 -27.23 23.91 7.90
C ASP A 7 -26.59 22.63 8.46
N ASN A 8 -25.97 21.81 7.60
CA ASN A 8 -25.30 20.60 8.02
C ASN A 8 -23.80 20.87 8.29
N PRO A 9 -23.35 20.96 9.56
CA PRO A 9 -21.95 21.21 9.89
C PRO A 9 -21.02 20.06 9.43
N VAL A 10 -21.57 18.87 9.17
CA VAL A 10 -20.80 17.73 8.65
C VAL A 10 -20.46 17.93 7.17
N ALA A 11 -21.33 18.60 6.40
CA ALA A 11 -21.10 18.86 4.97
C ALA A 11 -20.03 19.93 4.71
N LEU A 12 -19.76 20.81 5.69
CA LEU A 12 -18.67 21.78 5.62
C LEU A 12 -17.31 21.15 5.94
N GLN A 13 -17.27 20.13 6.81
CA GLN A 13 -16.03 19.42 7.13
C GLN A 13 -15.52 18.60 5.94
N THR A 14 -16.41 18.03 5.14
CA THR A 14 -16.04 17.30 3.92
C THR A 14 -15.54 18.20 2.78
N LEU A 15 -15.76 19.51 2.86
CA LEU A 15 -15.23 20.49 1.89
C LEU A 15 -13.84 21.03 2.28
N MET A 16 -13.29 20.66 3.44
CA MET A 16 -12.00 21.16 3.95
C MET A 16 -10.94 20.07 4.16
N ASP A 17 -11.22 18.81 3.83
CA ASP A 17 -10.23 17.70 3.88
C ASP A 17 -9.48 17.50 2.55
N GLU A 18 -9.61 18.46 1.63
CA GLU A 18 -8.76 18.53 0.44
C GLU A 18 -7.43 19.18 0.84
N THR A 19 -6.33 18.42 0.76
CA THR A 19 -4.90 18.85 0.77
C THR A 19 -4.05 18.33 1.94
N ILE A 20 -3.99 17.01 2.16
CA ILE A 20 -2.89 16.41 2.94
C ILE A 20 -1.75 15.89 2.04
N PHE A 21 -1.99 15.71 0.73
CA PHE A 21 -0.93 15.38 -0.24
C PHE A 21 -0.21 16.57 -0.86
N GLY A 22 -0.61 17.81 -0.55
CA GLY A 22 -0.10 19.01 -1.21
C GLY A 22 1.17 19.61 -0.62
N ASN A 23 1.54 19.28 0.62
CA ASN A 23 2.61 20.03 1.29
C ASN A 23 3.91 19.23 1.34
N GLY A 24 4.64 19.24 0.21
CA GLY A 24 6.10 19.08 0.25
C GLY A 24 6.76 18.18 -0.80
N PHE A 25 6.01 17.42 -1.61
CA PHE A 25 6.60 16.62 -2.70
C PHE A 25 5.56 16.32 -3.79
N ASP A 26 5.70 17.00 -4.92
CA ASP A 26 4.89 16.83 -6.13
C ASP A 26 5.60 15.82 -7.07
N PHE A 27 4.98 14.65 -7.23
CA PHE A 27 5.50 13.57 -8.07
C PHE A 27 5.57 13.95 -9.56
N GLN A 28 4.71 14.88 -9.99
CA GLN A 28 4.60 15.28 -11.38
C GLN A 28 5.62 16.37 -11.74
N ALA A 29 5.95 17.25 -10.78
CA ALA A 29 7.02 18.23 -10.94
C ALA A 29 8.42 17.58 -11.06
N ASP A 30 8.66 16.49 -10.32
CA ASP A 30 9.95 15.78 -10.31
C ASP A 30 10.26 15.04 -11.64
N LEU A 31 9.23 14.57 -12.36
CA LEU A 31 9.40 13.98 -13.70
C LEU A 31 9.90 14.97 -14.75
N SER A 32 9.74 16.28 -14.50
CA SER A 32 10.10 17.33 -15.45
C SER A 32 11.53 17.88 -15.25
N THR A 33 12.28 17.41 -14.24
CA THR A 33 13.48 18.14 -13.77
C THR A 33 14.84 17.44 -13.89
N HIS A 34 14.99 16.24 -14.44
CA HIS A 34 16.32 15.62 -14.58
C HIS A 34 16.59 14.88 -15.90
N PRO A 35 17.48 15.39 -16.77
CA PRO A 35 18.28 14.53 -17.66
C PRO A 35 19.31 13.76 -16.84
N LEU A 36 19.48 12.47 -17.17
CA LEU A 36 20.40 11.53 -16.55
C LEU A 36 21.84 12.06 -16.58
N GLN A 37 22.45 12.24 -15.40
CA GLN A 37 23.88 12.45 -15.27
C GLN A 37 24.44 11.40 -14.32
N GLU A 38 25.19 10.45 -14.90
CA GLU A 38 26.05 9.51 -14.20
C GLU A 38 27.10 10.27 -13.39
N GLU A 39 27.20 10.02 -12.09
CA GLU A 39 28.46 10.21 -11.38
C GLU A 39 28.78 9.02 -10.47
N ASN A 40 29.98 8.51 -10.75
CA ASN A 40 30.72 7.47 -10.10
C ASN A 40 31.50 8.10 -8.93
N SER A 41 31.52 7.48 -7.74
CA SER A 41 32.74 7.23 -6.93
C SER A 41 32.45 6.99 -5.44
N ALA A 42 33.12 5.94 -4.96
CA ALA A 42 33.28 5.47 -3.60
C ALA A 42 33.67 6.52 -2.54
N HIS A 43 33.19 6.33 -1.31
CA HIS A 43 34.03 6.35 -0.10
C HIS A 43 33.40 5.53 1.04
N ALA A 44 34.18 4.57 1.54
CA ALA A 44 33.92 3.84 2.77
C ALA A 44 34.40 4.64 3.97
N GLN A 45 33.67 4.60 5.09
CA GLN A 45 34.31 4.44 6.41
C GLN A 45 33.33 4.05 7.51
N ALA A 46 33.79 3.07 8.26
CA ALA A 46 33.18 2.49 9.43
C ALA A 46 33.29 3.40 10.65
N ALA A 47 32.26 3.40 11.49
CA ALA A 47 32.36 3.79 12.89
C ALA A 47 31.57 2.79 13.74
N VAL A 48 32.32 2.05 14.56
CA VAL A 48 31.88 1.16 15.61
C VAL A 48 31.46 2.01 16.81
N VAL A 49 30.24 1.82 17.33
CA VAL A 49 29.92 2.17 18.73
C VAL A 49 29.03 1.08 19.32
N GLN A 50 29.51 0.48 20.40
CA GLN A 50 28.85 -0.53 21.22
C GLN A 50 27.83 0.09 22.19
N ALA A 51 26.76 -0.68 22.39
CA ALA A 51 26.02 -0.94 23.63
C ALA A 51 25.42 0.24 24.42
N SER A 52 24.10 0.20 24.64
CA SER A 52 23.54 -0.31 25.91
C SER A 52 22.01 -0.42 25.85
N SER A 53 21.55 -1.42 26.59
CA SER A 53 20.19 -1.87 26.84
C SER A 53 19.33 -0.86 27.60
N GLU A 54 18.05 -0.76 27.24
CA GLU A 54 16.98 -0.56 28.24
C GLU A 54 15.67 -1.18 27.75
N MET A 55 15.24 -2.22 28.47
CA MET A 55 13.90 -2.79 28.40
C MET A 55 12.88 -1.75 28.84
N LYS A 56 11.80 -1.57 28.07
CA LYS A 56 10.51 -1.16 28.64
C LYS A 56 9.36 -1.84 27.91
N ASP A 57 9.02 -2.97 28.53
CA ASP A 57 7.71 -3.59 28.57
C ASP A 57 6.61 -2.53 28.58
N THR A 58 5.77 -2.53 27.54
CA THR A 58 4.46 -1.88 27.62
C THR A 58 3.44 -2.90 27.13
N SER A 59 3.11 -3.81 28.04
CA SER A 59 1.90 -4.62 28.03
C SER A 59 0.67 -3.78 27.70
N TYR A 60 0.04 -4.03 26.55
CA TYR A 60 -1.32 -3.54 26.29
C TYR A 60 -2.30 -4.37 27.11
N VAL A 61 -3.00 -3.67 27.99
CA VAL A 61 -4.03 -4.20 28.88
C VAL A 61 -5.25 -4.58 28.02
N ALA A 62 -5.52 -5.88 27.94
CA ALA A 62 -6.79 -6.41 27.48
C ALA A 62 -7.87 -6.11 28.54
N VAL A 63 -8.82 -5.22 28.22
CA VAL A 63 -10.06 -5.09 28.99
C VAL A 63 -11.05 -6.10 28.44
N GLY A 64 -11.26 -7.15 29.22
CA GLY A 64 -12.25 -8.18 28.91
C GLY A 64 -13.68 -7.64 28.98
N LEU A 65 -14.48 -8.03 27.99
CA LEU A 65 -15.92 -8.17 28.12
C LEU A 65 -16.25 -9.63 27.80
N GLY A 66 -16.90 -10.27 28.76
CA GLY A 66 -17.17 -11.69 28.79
C GLY A 66 -18.22 -12.14 27.78
N ALA A 67 -18.16 -13.46 27.56
CA ALA A 67 -19.01 -14.31 26.76
C ALA A 67 -20.51 -13.99 26.78
N GLU A 68 -21.19 -14.16 25.64
CA GLU A 68 -22.20 -15.22 25.53
C GLU A 68 -22.47 -15.59 24.06
N LYS A 69 -22.72 -16.88 23.83
CA LYS A 69 -23.20 -17.47 22.58
C LYS A 69 -24.60 -16.97 22.27
N ALA A 70 -24.86 -16.64 21.00
CA ALA A 70 -26.15 -16.91 20.39
C ALA A 70 -25.99 -17.10 18.88
N ALA A 71 -26.20 -18.32 18.42
CA ALA A 71 -26.62 -18.59 17.06
C ALA A 71 -28.06 -18.10 16.89
N VAL A 72 -28.43 -17.61 15.70
CA VAL A 72 -29.62 -18.01 14.90
C VAL A 72 -29.90 -16.98 13.79
N ALA A 73 -30.27 -17.55 12.64
CA ALA A 73 -31.08 -17.03 11.54
C ALA A 73 -30.54 -15.91 10.64
N ILE A 74 -30.31 -16.37 9.40
CA ILE A 74 -30.44 -15.62 8.16
C ILE A 74 -31.86 -15.06 8.06
N GLU A 75 -32.00 -13.74 7.93
CA GLU A 75 -33.15 -13.12 7.27
C GLU A 75 -32.71 -11.97 6.35
N SER A 76 -33.26 -12.03 5.14
CA SER A 76 -33.08 -11.14 4.02
C SER A 76 -33.66 -9.74 4.30
N GLY A 77 -32.88 -8.70 4.05
CA GLY A 77 -33.35 -7.32 4.06
C GLY A 77 -32.36 -6.39 3.40
N ARG A 78 -32.75 -5.83 2.25
CA ARG A 78 -32.03 -4.86 1.42
C ARG A 78 -31.51 -3.68 2.23
N ASP A 79 -30.25 -3.32 2.02
CA ASP A 79 -29.87 -1.92 1.82
C ASP A 79 -28.68 -1.86 0.85
N GLY A 80 -28.71 -0.84 -0.03
CA GLY A 80 -27.86 -0.75 -1.20
C GLY A 80 -26.42 -0.45 -0.86
N ASP A 81 -25.61 -1.51 -0.77
CA ASP A 81 -24.17 -1.37 -0.64
C ASP A 81 -23.57 -1.13 -2.03
N THR A 82 -22.79 -0.05 -2.14
CA THR A 82 -22.01 0.30 -3.32
C THR A 82 -20.97 -0.80 -3.56
N VAL A 83 -21.35 -1.83 -4.30
CA VAL A 83 -20.41 -2.83 -4.81
C VAL A 83 -19.38 -2.12 -5.68
N ASN A 84 -18.14 -2.01 -5.18
CA ASN A 84 -17.01 -1.54 -5.96
C ASN A 84 -16.90 -2.43 -7.20
N HIS A 85 -17.25 -1.89 -8.37
CA HIS A 85 -17.32 -2.60 -9.65
C HIS A 85 -15.97 -3.16 -10.15
N LEU A 86 -14.90 -3.04 -9.36
CA LEU A 86 -13.56 -3.56 -9.64
C LEU A 86 -13.22 -4.83 -8.85
N GLU A 87 -14.09 -5.30 -7.95
CA GLU A 87 -13.85 -6.55 -7.23
C GLU A 87 -14.19 -7.77 -8.10
N VAL A 88 -13.18 -8.59 -8.39
CA VAL A 88 -13.37 -9.84 -9.13
C VAL A 88 -13.60 -10.98 -8.13
N LEU A 89 -14.85 -11.22 -7.74
CA LEU A 89 -15.27 -12.29 -6.81
C LEU A 89 -15.34 -13.70 -7.43
N GLY A 90 -14.50 -14.02 -8.43
CA GLY A 90 -14.58 -15.27 -9.20
C GLY A 90 -13.38 -16.21 -9.08
N GLY A 91 -12.35 -15.86 -8.29
CA GLY A 91 -11.09 -16.60 -8.24
C GLY A 91 -10.62 -16.96 -6.83
N GLU A 92 -9.49 -17.66 -6.73
CA GLU A 92 -8.80 -18.02 -5.48
C GLU A 92 -8.46 -16.80 -4.60
N PHE A 93 -8.41 -15.60 -5.21
CA PHE A 93 -8.09 -14.34 -4.54
C PHE A 93 -9.17 -13.29 -4.79
N ILE A 94 -9.42 -12.47 -3.77
CA ILE A 94 -10.17 -11.21 -3.85
C ILE A 94 -9.14 -10.08 -4.02
N TYR A 95 -9.15 -9.44 -5.18
CA TYR A 95 -8.19 -8.38 -5.54
C TYR A 95 -8.88 -7.30 -6.39
N GLN A 96 -8.24 -6.13 -6.47
CA GLN A 96 -8.66 -5.02 -7.34
C GLN A 96 -7.79 -4.90 -8.58
N GLY A 97 -8.38 -4.39 -9.66
CA GLY A 97 -7.69 -4.04 -10.89
C GLY A 97 -7.44 -5.23 -11.81
N ASN A 98 -6.32 -5.23 -12.54
CA ASN A 98 -6.00 -6.25 -13.53
C ASN A 98 -4.55 -6.75 -13.39
N LYS A 99 -4.35 -8.06 -13.56
CA LYS A 99 -3.05 -8.75 -13.49
C LYS A 99 -2.33 -8.88 -14.85
N ASP A 100 -2.95 -8.48 -15.96
CA ASP A 100 -2.43 -8.68 -17.33
C ASP A 100 -1.09 -7.99 -17.59
N GLN A 101 -0.82 -6.84 -16.95
CA GLN A 101 0.47 -6.16 -17.06
C GLN A 101 1.56 -6.80 -16.18
N GLY A 102 1.22 -7.77 -15.34
CA GLY A 102 2.17 -8.43 -14.44
C GLY A 102 2.67 -7.54 -13.29
N ILE A 103 2.02 -6.41 -13.03
CA ILE A 103 2.33 -5.51 -11.91
C ILE A 103 1.38 -5.79 -10.76
N LEU A 104 1.93 -6.26 -9.64
CA LEU A 104 1.17 -6.64 -8.45
C LEU A 104 1.63 -5.82 -7.23
N PHE A 105 0.70 -5.11 -6.61
CA PHE A 105 0.87 -4.49 -5.31
C PHE A 105 0.32 -5.42 -4.23
N ILE A 106 1.13 -5.69 -3.21
CA ILE A 106 0.75 -6.47 -2.05
C ILE A 106 0.81 -5.54 -0.83
N LEU A 107 -0.29 -5.48 -0.10
CA LEU A 107 -0.45 -4.62 1.08
C LEU A 107 -1.10 -5.40 2.24
N ARG A 108 -1.08 -4.81 3.44
CA ARG A 108 -1.70 -5.37 4.64
C ARG A 108 -2.41 -4.28 5.44
N TYR A 109 -3.65 -4.01 5.08
CA TYR A 109 -4.51 -3.04 5.77
C TYR A 109 -5.59 -3.80 6.53
N GLU A 110 -5.49 -3.89 7.85
CA GLU A 110 -6.43 -4.69 8.66
C GLU A 110 -7.83 -4.05 8.77
N GLN A 111 -7.89 -2.73 8.69
CA GLN A 111 -9.13 -1.96 8.89
C GLN A 111 -9.85 -1.64 7.58
N TYR A 112 -9.25 -1.97 6.43
CA TYR A 112 -9.78 -1.63 5.12
C TYR A 112 -9.67 -2.83 4.18
N PRO A 113 -10.64 -3.04 3.26
CA PRO A 113 -10.55 -4.12 2.29
C PRO A 113 -9.32 -3.98 1.37
N TYR A 114 -8.90 -2.74 1.10
CA TYR A 114 -7.71 -2.39 0.32
C TYR A 114 -6.97 -1.22 0.98
N PHE A 115 -6.77 -0.11 0.27
CA PHE A 115 -6.17 1.09 0.83
C PHE A 115 -7.14 1.83 1.78
N SER A 116 -6.59 2.55 2.76
CA SER A 116 -7.30 3.64 3.43
C SER A 116 -7.66 4.73 2.41
N PRO A 117 -8.67 5.59 2.65
CA PRO A 117 -9.03 6.66 1.71
C PRO A 117 -7.85 7.58 1.34
N ALA A 118 -7.02 7.94 2.33
CA ALA A 118 -5.82 8.74 2.09
C ALA A 118 -4.78 7.98 1.26
N ALA A 119 -4.53 6.71 1.58
CA ALA A 119 -3.61 5.86 0.81
C ALA A 119 -4.08 5.60 -0.63
N LEU A 120 -5.38 5.49 -0.86
CA LEU A 120 -5.93 5.34 -2.21
C LEU A 120 -5.61 6.57 -3.07
N GLY A 121 -5.84 7.77 -2.53
CA GLY A 121 -5.50 9.01 -3.23
C GLY A 121 -3.99 9.16 -3.50
N ALA A 122 -3.14 8.71 -2.57
CA ALA A 122 -1.69 8.65 -2.77
C ALA A 122 -1.30 7.69 -3.90
N PHE A 123 -1.89 6.49 -3.86
CA PHE A 123 -1.65 5.41 -4.79
C PHE A 123 -2.00 5.83 -6.21
N GLU A 124 -3.22 6.33 -6.44
CA GLU A 124 -3.67 6.78 -7.76
C GLU A 124 -2.76 7.88 -8.35
N LYS A 125 -2.31 8.84 -7.53
CA LYS A 125 -1.34 9.86 -7.96
C LYS A 125 0.03 9.28 -8.31
N THR A 126 0.51 8.34 -7.49
CA THR A 126 1.83 7.72 -7.66
C THR A 126 1.90 6.90 -8.94
N ILE A 127 0.90 6.05 -9.19
CA ILE A 127 0.86 5.22 -10.41
C ILE A 127 0.50 6.08 -11.64
N GLY A 128 -0.36 7.09 -11.47
CA GLY A 128 -0.78 8.00 -12.53
C GLY A 128 0.38 8.82 -13.11
N ALA A 129 1.34 9.21 -12.27
CA ALA A 129 2.58 9.86 -12.71
C ALA A 129 3.41 8.98 -13.68
N LEU A 130 3.25 7.66 -13.62
CA LEU A 130 3.89 6.69 -14.51
C LEU A 130 2.95 6.15 -15.61
N LYS A 131 1.82 6.82 -15.85
CA LYS A 131 0.79 6.44 -16.84
C LYS A 131 0.16 5.06 -16.57
N LEU A 132 0.21 4.60 -15.33
CA LEU A 132 -0.53 3.44 -14.86
C LEU A 132 -1.85 3.89 -14.23
N THR A 133 -2.85 3.03 -14.23
CA THR A 133 -4.14 3.25 -13.57
C THR A 133 -4.50 2.05 -12.69
N LYS A 134 -5.44 2.22 -11.76
CA LYS A 134 -5.90 1.13 -10.87
C LYS A 134 -6.51 -0.04 -11.64
N GLU A 135 -6.98 0.19 -12.87
CA GLU A 135 -7.51 -0.85 -13.76
C GLU A 135 -6.40 -1.65 -14.45
N THR A 136 -5.17 -1.13 -14.49
CA THR A 136 -4.03 -1.76 -15.20
C THR A 136 -3.07 -2.52 -14.30
N VAL A 137 -3.21 -2.36 -12.98
CA VAL A 137 -2.37 -2.99 -11.97
C VAL A 137 -3.22 -3.84 -11.03
N ALA A 138 -2.66 -4.90 -10.48
CA ALA A 138 -3.36 -5.74 -9.49
C ALA A 138 -3.02 -5.27 -8.08
N VAL A 139 -4.03 -5.19 -7.21
CA VAL A 139 -3.85 -4.84 -5.79
C VAL A 139 -4.44 -5.94 -4.93
N LEU A 140 -3.58 -6.57 -4.12
CA LEU A 140 -3.92 -7.66 -3.22
C LEU A 140 -3.69 -7.24 -1.76
N ASN A 141 -4.76 -7.23 -0.97
CA ASN A 141 -4.66 -7.08 0.48
C ASN A 141 -4.57 -8.45 1.17
N LEU A 142 -3.47 -8.73 1.84
CA LEU A 142 -3.27 -9.97 2.60
C LEU A 142 -3.85 -9.92 4.01
N ALA A 143 -4.37 -8.77 4.45
CA ALA A 143 -5.17 -8.70 5.67
C ALA A 143 -6.60 -9.21 5.46
N ASN A 144 -7.07 -9.30 4.21
CA ASN A 144 -8.36 -9.92 3.90
C ASN A 144 -8.30 -11.43 4.21
N PRO A 145 -9.12 -11.96 5.14
CA PRO A 145 -9.07 -13.37 5.54
C PRO A 145 -9.34 -14.38 4.41
N HIS A 146 -9.99 -13.95 3.33
CA HIS A 146 -10.20 -14.80 2.16
C HIS A 146 -8.90 -15.04 1.38
N ASN A 147 -7.95 -14.10 1.44
CA ASN A 147 -6.73 -14.17 0.65
C ASN A 147 -5.67 -15.02 1.36
N PRO A 148 -5.24 -16.15 0.78
CA PRO A 148 -4.22 -16.97 1.40
C PRO A 148 -2.87 -16.24 1.42
N ASN A 149 -2.22 -16.22 2.59
CA ASN A 149 -0.86 -15.72 2.75
C ASN A 149 0.18 -16.76 2.27
N ASP A 150 0.09 -17.15 0.99
CA ASP A 150 0.95 -18.14 0.35
C ASP A 150 1.55 -17.56 -0.94
N PHE A 151 2.84 -17.20 -0.87
CA PHE A 151 3.55 -16.60 -2.00
C PHE A 151 3.56 -17.48 -3.25
N LYS A 152 3.58 -18.82 -3.12
CA LYS A 152 3.58 -19.72 -4.30
C LYS A 152 2.25 -19.64 -5.04
N ARG A 153 1.13 -19.60 -4.31
CA ARG A 153 -0.21 -19.46 -4.88
C ARG A 153 -0.39 -18.10 -5.53
N ILE A 154 0.10 -17.04 -4.87
CA ILE A 154 0.12 -15.68 -5.44
C ILE A 154 0.89 -15.68 -6.77
N MET A 155 2.09 -16.26 -6.81
CA MET A 155 2.88 -16.37 -8.04
C MET A 155 2.18 -17.15 -9.14
N GLN A 156 1.49 -18.25 -8.80
CA GLN A 156 0.79 -19.09 -9.77
C GLN A 156 -0.45 -18.41 -10.36
N PHE A 157 -1.24 -17.72 -9.53
CA PHE A 157 -2.48 -17.08 -9.93
C PHE A 157 -2.24 -15.75 -10.67
N PHE A 158 -1.42 -14.86 -10.08
CA PHE A 158 -1.16 -13.55 -10.64
C PHE A 158 -0.13 -13.57 -11.77
N GLN A 159 0.79 -14.53 -11.75
CA GLN A 159 1.94 -14.59 -12.66
C GLN A 159 2.66 -13.23 -12.80
N PRO A 160 2.94 -12.52 -11.69
CA PRO A 160 3.49 -11.18 -11.75
C PRO A 160 4.95 -11.23 -12.22
N THR A 161 5.38 -10.18 -12.91
CA THR A 161 6.79 -9.91 -13.24
C THR A 161 7.38 -8.84 -12.34
N LYS A 162 6.53 -7.94 -11.83
CA LYS A 162 6.88 -6.88 -10.87
C LYS A 162 5.96 -6.98 -9.65
N ILE A 163 6.56 -7.16 -8.47
CA ILE A 163 5.83 -7.22 -7.20
C ILE A 163 6.30 -6.08 -6.33
N ILE A 164 5.36 -5.30 -5.77
CA ILE A 164 5.63 -4.23 -4.82
C ILE A 164 5.02 -4.62 -3.47
N LEU A 165 5.86 -4.80 -2.46
CA LEU A 165 5.44 -4.99 -1.08
C LEU A 165 5.35 -3.62 -0.41
N LEU A 166 4.12 -3.13 -0.18
CA LEU A 166 3.86 -1.85 0.46
C LEU A 166 3.63 -2.05 1.96
N GLY A 167 4.67 -1.86 2.77
CA GLY A 167 4.60 -2.05 4.23
C GLY A 167 4.37 -3.51 4.64
N VAL A 168 4.70 -4.46 3.77
CA VAL A 168 4.56 -5.91 4.03
C VAL A 168 5.93 -6.51 4.26
N GLU A 169 6.13 -7.10 5.45
CA GLU A 169 7.37 -7.77 5.81
C GLU A 169 7.64 -8.99 4.89
N PRO A 170 8.77 -9.06 4.16
CA PRO A 170 9.09 -10.19 3.27
C PRO A 170 9.03 -11.56 3.96
N ALA A 171 9.49 -11.63 5.22
CA ALA A 171 9.47 -12.86 6.01
C ALA A 171 8.04 -13.43 6.19
N SER A 172 7.02 -12.57 6.21
CA SER A 172 5.61 -13.00 6.31
C SER A 172 5.12 -13.80 5.10
N LEU A 173 5.81 -13.65 3.96
CA LEU A 173 5.59 -14.38 2.71
C LEU A 173 6.63 -15.47 2.48
N LYS A 174 7.46 -15.77 3.49
CA LYS A 174 8.59 -16.72 3.40
C LYS A 174 9.62 -16.33 2.33
N LEU A 175 9.73 -15.03 2.04
CA LEU A 175 10.78 -14.48 1.20
C LEU A 175 12.06 -14.32 2.04
N PRO A 176 13.25 -14.30 1.40
CA PRO A 176 14.46 -13.91 2.09
C PRO A 176 14.36 -12.47 2.57
N PHE A 177 15.29 -12.07 3.45
CA PHE A 177 15.38 -10.69 3.88
C PHE A 177 15.64 -9.76 2.68
N ILE A 178 14.84 -8.70 2.58
CA ILE A 178 14.97 -7.63 1.60
C ILE A 178 14.87 -6.35 2.42
N GLU A 179 15.92 -5.51 2.39
CA GLU A 179 15.86 -4.22 3.08
C GLU A 179 14.72 -3.35 2.56
N HIS A 180 14.27 -2.40 3.37
CA HIS A 180 13.32 -1.41 2.88
C HIS A 180 13.92 -0.62 1.73
N ASN A 181 13.06 -0.28 0.78
CA ASN A 181 13.39 0.44 -0.43
C ASN A 181 14.47 -0.24 -1.28
N SER A 182 14.44 -1.58 -1.32
CA SER A 182 15.39 -2.43 -2.05
C SER A 182 14.69 -3.56 -2.79
N TYR A 183 15.42 -4.22 -3.71
CA TYR A 183 14.86 -5.25 -4.58
C TYR A 183 15.51 -6.61 -4.41
N MET A 184 14.71 -7.66 -4.60
CA MET A 184 15.17 -9.00 -4.88
C MET A 184 14.81 -9.36 -6.33
N LYS A 185 15.84 -9.59 -7.15
CA LYS A 185 15.66 -10.07 -8.54
C LYS A 185 15.57 -11.59 -8.54
N GLY A 186 14.36 -12.12 -8.74
CA GLY A 186 14.12 -13.53 -9.00
C GLY A 186 14.26 -13.88 -10.47
N ARG A 187 14.18 -15.17 -10.80
CA ARG A 187 14.17 -15.64 -12.20
C ARG A 187 12.88 -15.28 -12.96
N ILE A 188 11.77 -15.16 -12.24
CA ILE A 188 10.43 -14.97 -12.82
C ILE A 188 9.90 -13.55 -12.54
N ALA A 189 10.14 -13.05 -11.33
CA ALA A 189 9.66 -11.75 -10.89
C ALA A 189 10.74 -11.01 -10.10
N THR A 190 10.66 -9.68 -10.14
CA THR A 190 11.42 -8.82 -9.23
C THR A 190 10.48 -8.33 -8.12
N VAL A 191 10.92 -8.47 -6.87
CA VAL A 191 10.19 -8.01 -5.69
C VAL A 191 10.84 -6.74 -5.17
N PHE A 192 10.08 -5.65 -5.12
CA PHE A 192 10.45 -4.39 -4.48
C PHE A 192 9.84 -4.35 -3.08
N ASN A 193 10.67 -4.30 -2.04
CA ASN A 193 10.21 -4.11 -0.66
C ASN A 193 10.29 -2.63 -0.31
N THR A 194 9.20 -2.04 0.19
CA THR A 194 9.19 -0.61 0.55
C THR A 194 8.19 -0.31 1.68
N PHE A 195 8.09 0.95 2.06
CA PHE A 195 7.28 1.44 3.16
C PHE A 195 5.78 1.41 2.81
N SER A 196 4.93 1.44 3.84
CA SER A 196 3.50 1.70 3.64
C SER A 196 3.24 3.18 3.32
N PHE A 197 2.06 3.50 2.80
CA PHE A 197 1.69 4.90 2.57
C PHE A 197 1.59 5.69 3.88
N GLU A 198 1.11 5.08 4.96
CA GLU A 198 1.01 5.70 6.30
C GLU A 198 2.38 6.14 6.80
N GLU A 199 3.40 5.28 6.64
CA GLU A 199 4.77 5.62 7.00
C GLU A 199 5.31 6.78 6.15
N MET A 200 4.98 6.80 4.86
CA MET A 200 5.40 7.86 3.93
C MET A 200 4.66 9.19 4.15
N PHE A 201 3.48 9.18 4.75
CA PHE A 201 2.77 10.42 5.09
C PHE A 201 3.43 11.16 6.23
N VAL A 202 4.01 10.43 7.18
CA VAL A 202 4.66 11.01 8.36
C VAL A 202 6.17 11.24 8.16
N ASP A 203 6.78 10.63 7.13
CA ASP A 203 8.21 10.75 6.84
C ASP A 203 8.47 11.09 5.36
N VAL A 204 8.85 12.35 5.14
CA VAL A 204 9.17 12.90 3.81
C VAL A 204 10.40 12.22 3.20
N ASN A 205 11.36 11.75 4.00
CA ASN A 205 12.54 11.05 3.48
C ASN A 205 12.15 9.67 2.96
N LYS A 206 11.30 8.92 3.68
CA LYS A 206 10.75 7.65 3.18
C LYS A 206 10.00 7.84 1.87
N LYS A 207 9.19 8.89 1.76
CA LYS A 207 8.48 9.25 0.52
C LYS A 207 9.43 9.48 -0.66
N LYS A 208 10.51 10.24 -0.45
CA LYS A 208 11.54 10.50 -1.49
C LYS A 208 12.28 9.25 -1.92
N LEU A 209 12.71 8.44 -0.94
CA LEU A 209 13.38 7.16 -1.17
C LEU A 209 12.50 6.22 -2.00
N PHE A 210 11.24 6.05 -1.58
CA PHE A 210 10.25 5.30 -2.32
C PHE A 210 10.11 5.77 -3.75
N TRP A 211 9.92 7.07 -3.98
CA TRP A 211 9.67 7.59 -5.31
C TRP A 211 10.81 7.34 -6.29
N ASN A 212 12.05 7.58 -5.86
CA ASN A 212 13.23 7.41 -6.70
C ASN A 212 13.39 5.97 -7.18
N GLU A 213 13.18 5.03 -6.27
CA GLU A 213 13.26 3.61 -6.56
C GLU A 213 12.05 3.14 -7.37
N PHE A 214 10.84 3.54 -6.99
CA PHE A 214 9.61 3.13 -7.66
C PHE A 214 9.58 3.53 -9.15
N LYS A 215 10.01 4.76 -9.49
CA LYS A 215 10.14 5.19 -10.90
C LYS A 215 11.01 4.23 -11.69
N THR A 216 12.21 3.95 -11.18
CA THR A 216 13.19 3.08 -11.82
C THR A 216 12.64 1.67 -11.98
N PHE A 217 12.02 1.15 -10.93
CA PHE A 217 11.46 -0.20 -10.89
C PHE A 217 10.37 -0.44 -11.92
N ILE A 218 9.49 0.54 -12.13
CA ILE A 218 8.39 0.42 -13.09
C ILE A 218 8.90 0.55 -14.53
N VAL A 219 9.86 1.46 -14.79
CA VAL A 219 10.38 1.72 -16.14
C VAL A 219 11.39 0.66 -16.62
N SER A 220 12.13 0.03 -15.70
CA SER A 220 13.14 -1.00 -16.02
C SER A 220 12.54 -2.29 -16.58
#